data_AF-A0A850JS25-F1
#
_entry.id   AF-A0A850JS25-F1
#
_cell.length_a   1.000
_cell.length_b   1.000
_cell.length_c   1.000
_cell.angle_alpha   90.00
_cell.angle_beta   90.00
_cell.angle_gamma   90.00
#
_symmetry.space_group_name_H-M   'P 1'
#
loop_
_entity.id
_entity.type
_entity.pdbx_description
1 polymer ?
#
loop_
_entity_poly.entity_id
_entity_poly.type
_entity_poly.pdbx_seq_one_letter_code
_entity_poly.pdbx_strand_id
1 'polypeptide(L)'
;MLNERGDPWQRDDDGLDAEIDGRFEAAFRALARLDEEGVFGRGAERARVVVNILQGDQGEESVLENARRLNPPAALTVLERDFGE
;
A
#
# COMPACT_ATOMS: atom_id res chain seq x y z
N MET A 1 17.71 10.70 3.72
CA MET A 1 16.25 11.04 3.78
C MET A 1 15.68 11.05 2.36
N LEU A 2 14.37 10.84 2.16
CA LEU A 2 13.75 10.83 0.81
C LEU A 2 14.11 12.07 -0.04
N ASN A 3 14.36 13.22 0.59
CA ASN A 3 14.75 14.48 -0.06
C ASN A 3 16.18 14.51 -0.65
N GLU A 4 17.05 13.55 -0.31
CA GLU A 4 18.42 13.49 -0.84
C GLU A 4 18.50 12.71 -2.18
N ARG A 5 17.40 12.09 -2.60
CA ARG A 5 17.34 11.23 -3.80
C ARG A 5 17.09 11.99 -5.11
N GLY A 6 16.95 13.31 -5.07
CA GLY A 6 16.62 14.13 -6.24
C GLY A 6 15.20 13.91 -6.78
N ASP A 7 14.84 14.65 -7.82
CA ASP A 7 13.54 14.54 -8.47
C ASP A 7 13.49 13.26 -9.35
N PRO A 8 12.61 12.28 -9.04
CA PRO A 8 12.48 11.06 -9.85
C PRO A 8 12.17 11.34 -11.32
N TRP A 9 11.43 12.41 -11.61
CA TRP A 9 11.01 12.77 -12.96
C TRP A 9 12.15 13.26 -13.87
N GLN A 10 13.38 13.36 -13.33
CA GLN A 10 14.59 13.69 -14.08
C GLN A 10 15.42 12.45 -14.47
N ARG A 11 14.98 11.24 -14.09
CA ARG A 11 15.63 9.98 -14.48
C ARG A 11 15.18 9.53 -15.88
N ASP A 12 15.94 8.61 -16.47
CA ASP A 12 15.46 7.83 -17.60
C ASP A 12 14.31 6.91 -17.17
N ASP A 13 13.60 6.34 -18.15
CA ASP A 13 12.40 5.54 -17.89
C ASP A 13 12.68 4.36 -16.94
N ASP A 14 13.77 3.61 -17.19
CA ASP A 14 14.20 2.50 -16.33
C ASP A 14 14.52 2.98 -14.89
N GLY A 15 15.17 4.14 -14.76
CA GLY A 15 15.50 4.73 -13.47
C GLY A 15 14.29 5.32 -12.73
N LEU A 16 13.28 5.77 -13.46
CA LEU A 16 12.01 6.24 -12.91
C LEU A 16 11.21 5.06 -12.36
N ASP A 17 11.05 4.00 -13.14
CA ASP A 17 10.33 2.78 -12.73
C ASP A 17 10.97 2.16 -11.48
N ALA A 18 12.30 2.02 -11.46
CA ALA A 18 13.01 1.47 -10.31
C ALA A 18 12.85 2.33 -9.03
N GLU A 19 12.79 3.67 -9.17
CA GLU A 19 12.56 4.55 -8.02
C GLU A 19 11.10 4.48 -7.53
N ILE A 20 10.13 4.38 -8.44
CA ILE A 20 8.71 4.17 -8.10
C ILE A 20 8.57 2.86 -7.32
N ASP A 21 9.03 1.74 -7.89
CA ASP A 21 8.98 0.42 -7.26
C ASP A 21 9.66 0.40 -5.89
N GLY A 22 10.85 1.02 -5.80
CA GLY A 22 11.60 1.12 -4.54
C GLY A 22 10.84 1.89 -3.46
N ARG A 23 10.11 2.95 -3.82
CA ARG A 23 9.27 3.71 -2.87
C ARG A 23 8.05 2.93 -2.43
N PHE A 24 7.38 2.24 -3.37
CA PHE A 24 6.23 1.40 -3.06
C PHE A 24 6.61 0.28 -2.11
N GLU A 25 7.67 -0.46 -2.42
CA GLU A 25 8.14 -1.56 -1.58
C GLU A 25 8.57 -1.08 -0.18
N ALA A 26 9.21 0.09 -0.08
CA ALA A 26 9.54 0.68 1.20
C ALA A 26 8.27 1.03 2.02
N ALA A 27 7.24 1.58 1.38
CA ALA A 27 5.97 1.89 2.01
C ALA A 27 5.24 0.62 2.48
N PHE A 28 5.18 -0.42 1.65
CA PHE A 28 4.61 -1.72 2.03
C PHE A 28 5.28 -2.29 3.28
N ARG A 29 6.61 -2.32 3.31
CA ARG A 29 7.38 -2.81 4.46
C ARG A 29 7.14 -1.98 5.72
N ALA A 30 7.11 -0.65 5.58
CA ALA A 30 6.85 0.23 6.70
C ALA A 30 5.45 0.00 7.30
N LEU A 31 4.42 -0.08 6.45
CA LEU A 31 3.05 -0.33 6.89
C LEU A 31 2.89 -1.72 7.51
N ALA A 32 3.49 -2.76 6.91
CA ALA A 32 3.48 -4.10 7.49
C ALA A 32 4.12 -4.12 8.89
N ARG A 33 5.26 -3.42 9.06
CA ARG A 33 5.91 -3.31 10.36
C ARG A 33 5.04 -2.57 11.39
N LEU A 34 4.38 -1.48 11.00
CA LEU A 34 3.46 -0.77 11.89
C LEU A 34 2.28 -1.67 12.31
N ASP A 35 1.84 -2.54 11.41
CA ASP A 35 0.81 -3.53 11.74
C ASP A 35 1.28 -4.56 12.78
N GLU A 36 2.49 -5.09 12.61
CA GLU A 36 3.12 -5.98 13.60
C GLU A 36 3.29 -5.32 14.98
N GLU A 37 3.64 -4.03 14.98
CA GLU A 37 3.74 -3.20 16.18
C GLU A 37 2.36 -2.92 16.83
N GLY A 38 1.27 -3.19 16.09
CA GLY A 38 -0.12 -3.07 16.55
C GLY A 38 -0.71 -1.68 16.38
N VAL A 39 -0.12 -0.85 15.52
CA VAL A 39 -0.56 0.54 15.27
C VAL A 39 -1.99 0.59 14.71
N PHE A 40 -2.38 -0.40 13.91
CA PHE A 40 -3.74 -0.49 13.34
C PHE A 40 -4.71 -1.30 14.22
N GLY A 41 -4.35 -1.51 15.50
CA GLY A 41 -5.12 -2.28 16.46
C GLY A 41 -4.72 -3.75 16.54
N ARG A 42 -5.42 -4.52 17.39
CA ARG A 42 -5.21 -5.97 17.55
C ARG A 42 -6.53 -6.75 17.47
N GLY A 43 -6.48 -7.98 16.94
CA GLY A 43 -7.64 -8.88 16.87
C GLY A 43 -8.83 -8.24 16.15
N ALA A 44 -9.96 -8.12 16.85
CA ALA A 44 -11.20 -7.59 16.27
C ALA A 44 -11.11 -6.10 15.90
N GLU A 45 -10.26 -5.31 16.56
CA GLU A 45 -10.01 -3.92 16.19
C GLU A 45 -9.29 -3.86 14.84
N ARG A 46 -8.23 -4.67 14.69
CA ARG A 46 -7.45 -4.75 13.45
C ARG A 46 -8.29 -5.17 12.24
N ALA A 47 -9.25 -6.07 12.46
CA ALA A 47 -10.17 -6.54 11.43
C ALA A 47 -11.15 -5.46 10.92
N ARG A 48 -11.20 -4.27 11.53
CA ARG A 48 -12.07 -3.15 11.11
C ARG A 48 -11.31 -2.05 10.37
N VAL A 49 -10.00 -2.17 10.24
CA VAL A 49 -9.14 -1.17 9.60
C VAL A 49 -8.65 -1.73 8.28
N VAL A 50 -8.80 -0.95 7.21
CA VAL A 50 -8.16 -1.21 5.92
C VAL A 50 -7.04 -0.22 5.73
N VAL A 51 -5.83 -0.73 5.54
CA VAL A 51 -4.64 0.05 5.17
C VAL A 51 -4.37 -0.14 3.69
N ASN A 52 -4.20 0.93 2.93
CA ASN A 52 -3.95 0.82 1.50
C ASN A 52 -2.92 1.86 1.03
N ILE A 53 -2.30 1.58 -0.12
CA ILE A 53 -1.49 2.55 -0.85
C ILE A 53 -2.21 2.80 -2.18
N LEU A 54 -2.59 4.06 -2.39
CA LEU A 54 -3.30 4.50 -3.59
C LEU A 54 -2.36 5.29 -4.49
N GLN A 55 -2.36 4.95 -5.77
CA GLN A 55 -1.75 5.70 -6.86
C GLN A 55 -2.82 6.56 -7.55
N GLY A 56 -2.41 7.37 -8.53
CA GLY A 56 -3.29 8.26 -9.28
C GLY A 56 -4.36 7.51 -10.06
N ASP A 57 -4.07 7.20 -11.32
CA ASP A 57 -4.95 6.46 -12.24
C ASP A 57 -4.95 4.94 -11.97
N GLN A 58 -5.05 4.56 -10.68
CA GLN A 58 -5.05 3.17 -10.26
C GLN A 58 -6.40 2.50 -10.52
N GLY A 59 -6.39 1.36 -11.21
CA GLY A 59 -7.58 0.53 -11.38
C GLY A 59 -7.98 -0.20 -10.09
N GLU A 60 -9.26 -0.58 -9.98
CA GLU A 60 -9.84 -1.24 -8.80
C GLU A 60 -9.11 -2.55 -8.43
N GLU A 61 -8.74 -3.36 -9.43
CA GLU A 61 -7.98 -4.59 -9.21
C GLU A 61 -6.63 -4.30 -8.52
N SER A 62 -5.90 -3.27 -8.96
CA SER A 62 -4.64 -2.86 -8.35
C SER A 62 -4.85 -2.29 -6.92
N VAL A 63 -5.97 -1.60 -6.67
CA VAL A 63 -6.37 -1.18 -5.31
C VAL A 63 -6.58 -2.39 -4.39
N LEU A 64 -7.25 -3.43 -4.89
CA LEU A 64 -7.49 -4.66 -4.15
C LEU A 64 -6.21 -5.47 -3.93
N GLU A 65 -5.31 -5.55 -4.91
CA GLU A 65 -4.01 -6.21 -4.76
C GLU A 65 -3.16 -5.55 -3.68
N ASN A 66 -3.08 -4.21 -3.67
CA ASN A 66 -2.37 -3.47 -2.62
C ASN A 66 -3.00 -3.72 -1.24
N ALA A 67 -4.33 -3.70 -1.15
CA ALA A 67 -5.04 -3.97 0.10
C ALA A 67 -4.78 -5.40 0.62
N ARG A 68 -4.78 -6.41 -0.25
CA ARG A 68 -4.51 -7.81 0.12
C ARG A 68 -3.11 -8.03 0.67
N ARG A 69 -2.12 -7.27 0.19
CA ARG A 69 -0.74 -7.33 0.71
C ARG A 69 -0.61 -6.81 2.14
N LEU A 70 -1.50 -5.92 2.58
CA LEU A 70 -1.35 -5.15 3.83
C LEU A 70 -2.34 -5.54 4.93
N ASN A 71 -3.36 -6.33 4.63
CA ASN A 71 -4.46 -6.55 5.56
C ASN A 71 -4.81 -8.02 5.75
N PRO A 72 -5.27 -8.41 6.95
CA PRO A 72 -5.89 -9.72 7.12
C PRO A 72 -7.17 -9.80 6.28
N PRO A 73 -7.53 -11.00 5.75
CA PRO A 73 -8.69 -11.16 4.88
C PRO A 73 -10.01 -10.62 5.48
N ALA A 74 -10.19 -10.75 6.79
CA ALA A 74 -11.39 -10.28 7.47
C ALA A 74 -11.64 -8.76 7.30
N ALA A 75 -10.57 -7.95 7.19
CA ALA A 75 -10.67 -6.51 7.00
C ALA A 75 -11.10 -6.13 5.57
N LEU A 76 -10.93 -7.03 4.60
CA LEU A 76 -11.16 -6.74 3.18
C LEU A 76 -12.60 -6.95 2.73
N THR A 77 -13.41 -7.67 3.52
CA THR A 77 -14.79 -8.04 3.18
C THR A 77 -15.62 -6.88 2.63
N VAL A 78 -15.54 -5.70 3.26
CA VAL A 78 -16.29 -4.52 2.84
C VAL A 78 -15.70 -3.92 1.56
N LEU A 79 -14.38 -3.77 1.51
CA LEU A 79 -13.68 -3.20 0.36
C LEU A 79 -13.89 -4.03 -0.92
N GLU A 80 -13.79 -5.35 -0.81
CA GLU A 80 -14.00 -6.27 -1.94
C GLU A 80 -15.44 -6.27 -2.44
N ARG A 81 -16.42 -6.05 -1.55
CA ARG A 81 -17.81 -5.87 -1.94
C ARG A 81 -18.00 -4.54 -2.68
N ASP A 82 -17.43 -3.45 -2.15
CA ASP A 82 -17.63 -2.11 -2.70
C ASP A 82 -16.97 -1.92 -4.09
N PHE A 83 -15.96 -2.74 -4.43
CA PHE A 83 -15.37 -2.83 -5.78
C PHE A 83 -15.93 -4.00 -6.62
N GLY A 84 -16.85 -4.80 -6.06
CA GLY A 84 -17.35 -6.03 -6.67
C GLY A 84 -18.76 -5.92 -7.27
N GLU A 85 -19.28 -4.71 -7.45
CA GLU A 85 -20.62 -4.46 -8.04
C GLU A 85 -20.54 -3.93 -9.48
#